data_AF-A0A8T4UN62-F1
#
_entry.id   AF-A0A8T4UN62-F1
#
_cell.length_a   1.000
_cell.length_b   1.000
_cell.length_c   1.000
_cell.angle_alpha   90.00
_cell.angle_beta   90.00
_cell.angle_gamma   90.00
#
_symmetry.space_group_name_H-M   'P 1'
#
loop_
_entity.id
_entity.type
_entity.pdbx_description
1 polymer ?
#
loop_
_entity_poly.entity_id
_entity_poly.type
_entity_poly.pdbx_seq_one_letter_code
_entity_poly.pdbx_strand_id
1 'polypeptide(L)' 'MGYGDRSGGRGGFRRDFGPREMHKAVCADCGKECEVPFKPAEGKPVYCRDCYQKHKKF' A
#
# COMPACT_ATOMS: atom_id res chain seq x y z
N MET A 1 -37.59 35.69 -7.60
CA MET A 1 -36.72 34.62 -7.06
C MET A 1 -36.18 33.80 -8.22
N GLY A 2 -34.87 33.59 -8.32
CA GLY A 2 -34.24 32.75 -9.33
C GLY A 2 -32.72 32.79 -9.26
N TYR A 3 -32.09 31.77 -8.65
CA TYR A 3 -30.64 31.61 -8.63
C TYR A 3 -30.25 30.47 -9.59
N GLY A 4 -29.68 30.85 -10.73
CA GLY A 4 -29.23 29.93 -11.77
C GLY A 4 -27.95 29.19 -11.39
N ASP A 5 -28.03 27.87 -11.53
CA ASP A 5 -27.06 26.92 -12.10
C ASP A 5 -25.60 27.39 -12.19
N ARG A 6 -24.80 27.11 -11.15
CA ARG A 6 -23.35 27.29 -11.17
C ARG A 6 -22.65 25.97 -11.50
N SER A 7 -22.69 25.61 -12.79
CA SER A 7 -21.72 24.70 -13.41
C SER A 7 -20.34 25.35 -13.37
N GLY A 8 -19.47 24.89 -12.47
CA GLY A 8 -18.11 25.38 -12.33
C GLY A 8 -17.18 24.27 -11.89
N GLY A 9 -16.64 23.53 -12.87
CA GLY A 9 -15.59 22.55 -12.61
C GLY A 9 -14.33 23.19 -12.05
N ARG A 10 -13.65 22.48 -11.14
CA ARG A 10 -12.18 22.51 -11.03
C ARG A 10 -11.71 21.36 -10.16
N GLY A 11 -10.86 20.52 -10.74
CA GLY A 11 -10.30 19.33 -10.11
C GLY A 11 -9.46 19.64 -8.88
N GLY A 12 -9.15 18.57 -8.14
CA GLY A 12 -8.29 18.70 -6.97
C GLY A 12 -7.85 17.43 -6.27
N PHE A 13 -8.30 16.23 -6.65
CA PHE A 13 -7.91 15.02 -5.91
C PHE A 13 -7.58 13.84 -6.82
N ARG A 14 -6.75 14.07 -7.85
CA ARG A 14 -5.87 12.98 -8.29
C ARG A 14 -4.84 12.84 -7.17
N ARG A 15 -5.19 12.09 -6.11
CA ARG A 15 -4.21 11.58 -5.15
C ARG A 15 -3.18 10.84 -6.00
N ASP A 16 -2.07 11.51 -6.24
CA ASP A 16 -0.84 10.92 -6.75
C ASP A 16 -0.41 9.88 -5.72
N PHE A 17 -1.03 8.71 -5.79
CA PHE A 17 -0.43 7.48 -5.32
C PHE A 17 0.67 7.19 -6.32
N GLY A 18 1.83 7.82 -6.11
CA GLY A 18 3.06 7.41 -6.78
C GLY A 18 3.16 5.87 -6.76
N PRO A 19 3.69 5.25 -7.82
CA PRO A 19 3.75 3.80 -7.93
C PRO A 19 4.42 3.24 -6.68
N ARG A 20 3.65 2.48 -5.90
CA ARG A 20 4.17 1.78 -4.73
C ARG A 20 5.18 0.78 -5.26
N GLU A 21 6.46 1.03 -5.02
CA GLU A 21 7.51 0.11 -5.41
C GLU A 21 7.33 -1.17 -4.60
N MET A 22 6.92 -2.23 -5.29
CA MET A 22 6.79 -3.56 -4.72
C MET A 22 8.14 -4.25 -4.85
N HIS A 23 8.72 -4.65 -3.72
CA HIS A 23 9.97 -5.38 -3.68
C HIS A 23 9.69 -6.87 -3.52
N LYS A 24 10.36 -7.70 -4.33
CA LYS A 24 10.34 -9.16 -4.15
C LYS A 24 11.13 -9.52 -2.91
N ALA A 25 10.52 -10.28 -2.01
CA ALA A 25 11.16 -10.73 -0.78
C ALA A 25 10.63 -12.12 -0.37
N VAL A 26 11.41 -12.82 0.45
CA VAL A 26 11.08 -14.16 0.93
C VAL A 26 10.55 -14.06 2.36
N CYS A 27 9.38 -14.66 2.59
CA CYS A 27 8.74 -14.76 3.89
C CYS A 27 9.63 -15.56 4.87
N ALA A 28 10.07 -14.96 5.97
CA ALA A 28 10.90 -15.61 6.98
C ALA A 28 10.14 -16.66 7.82
N ASP A 29 8.81 -16.57 7.87
CA ASP A 29 7.94 -17.51 8.60
C ASP A 29 7.55 -18.72 7.75
N CYS A 30 7.25 -18.47 6.48
CA CYS A 30 6.62 -19.43 5.58
C CYS A 30 7.48 -19.83 4.37
N GLY A 31 8.61 -19.17 4.14
CA GLY A 31 9.55 -19.44 3.05
C GLY A 31 9.06 -19.07 1.64
N LYS A 32 7.86 -18.48 1.51
CA LYS A 32 7.27 -18.15 0.20
C LYS A 32 7.79 -16.81 -0.34
N GLU A 33 7.99 -16.75 -1.64
CA GLU A 33 8.26 -15.51 -2.37
C GLU A 33 7.00 -14.62 -2.39
N CYS A 34 7.15 -13.35 -2.03
CA CYS A 34 6.06 -12.40 -1.98
C CYS A 34 6.53 -11.00 -2.36
N GLU A 35 5.59 -10.18 -2.81
CA GLU A 35 5.83 -8.79 -3.17
C GLU A 35 5.41 -7.90 -2.01
N VAL A 36 6.36 -7.20 -1.43
CA VAL A 36 6.16 -6.37 -0.24
C VAL A 36 6.45 -4.89 -0.56
N PRO A 37 5.66 -3.96 -0.02
CA PRO A 37 5.87 -2.52 -0.25
C PRO A 37 7.01 -1.92 0.58
N PHE A 38 7.83 -2.76 1.23
CA PHE A 38 8.95 -2.34 2.06
C PHE A 38 10.23 -3.03 1.57
N LYS A 39 11.38 -2.36 1.68
CA LYS A 39 12.67 -2.98 1.32
C LYS A 39 13.01 -4.11 2.29
N PRO A 40 13.28 -5.34 1.82
CA PRO A 40 13.85 -6.39 2.66
C PRO A 40 15.20 -5.91 3.20
N ALA A 41 15.35 -5.87 4.53
CA ALA A 41 16.59 -5.45 5.19
C ALA A 41 17.34 -6.68 5.71
N GLU A 42 18.66 -6.73 5.51
CA GLU A 42 19.54 -7.76 6.07
C GLU A 42 19.58 -7.59 7.60
N GLY A 43 18.75 -8.35 8.31
CA GLY A 43 18.54 -8.21 9.76
C GLY A 43 17.07 -7.97 10.17
N LYS A 44 16.14 -7.76 9.21
CA LYS A 44 14.71 -7.74 9.52
C LYS A 44 13.90 -8.78 8.74
N PRO A 45 13.24 -9.72 9.43
CA PRO A 45 12.49 -10.78 8.77
C PRO A 45 11.33 -10.17 7.98
N VAL A 46 11.24 -10.52 6.71
CA VAL A 46 10.11 -10.16 5.86
C VAL A 46 8.97 -11.13 6.14
N TYR A 47 7.76 -10.61 6.31
CA TYR A 47 6.57 -11.42 6.44
C TYR A 47 5.63 -11.13 5.28
N CYS A 48 5.05 -12.19 4.70
CA CYS A 48 3.98 -12.03 3.73
C CYS A 48 2.74 -11.44 4.41
N ARG A 49 1.78 -10.94 3.62
CA ARG A 49 0.54 -10.33 4.12
C ARG A 49 -0.22 -11.26 5.08
N ASP A 50 -0.14 -12.57 4.88
CA ASP A 50 -0.80 -13.58 5.72
C ASP A 50 -0.12 -13.73 7.08
N CYS A 51 1.19 -13.97 7.09
CA CYS A 51 1.98 -14.08 8.32
C CYS A 51 2.02 -12.76 9.10
N TYR A 52 2.14 -11.62 8.42
CA TYR A 52 2.12 -10.31 9.06
C TYR A 52 0.79 -10.04 9.77
N GLN A 53 -0.35 -10.42 9.17
CA GLN A 53 -1.66 -10.30 9.82
C GLN A 53 -1.79 -11.18 11.08
N LYS A 54 -1.16 -12.36 11.08
CA LYS A 54 -1.12 -13.24 12.26
C LYS A 54 -0.29 -12.63 13.38
N HIS A 55 0.85 -12.01 13.06
CA HIS A 55 1.72 -11.34 14.04
C HIS A 55 1.18 -10.02 14.58
N LYS A 56 0.37 -9.27 13.80
CA LYS A 56 -0.13 -7.93 14.18
C LYS A 56 -1.33 -7.94 15.14
N LYS A 57 -1.83 -9.13 15.51
CA LYS A 57 -3.08 -9.31 16.27
C LYS A 57 -2.82 -9.41 17.79
N PHE A 58 -2.04 -8.45 18.32
CA PHE A 58 -1.88 -8.21 19.76
C PHE A 58 -2.52 -6.88 20.14
#